data_AF-A0A3B8MQG7-F1
#
_entry.id   AF-A0A3B8MQG7-F1
#
_cell.length_a   1.000
_cell.length_b   1.000
_cell.length_c   1.000
_cell.angle_alpha   90.00
_cell.angle_beta   90.00
_cell.angle_gamma   90.00
#
_symmetry.space_group_name_H-M   'P 1'
#
loop_
_entity.id
_entity.type
_entity.pdbx_description
1 polymer ?
#
loop_
_entity_poly.entity_id
_entity_poly.type
_entity_poly.pdbx_seq_one_letter_code
_entity_poly.pdbx_strand_id
1 'polypeptide(L)'
;MLRIASVNVNGVRAAFRKGMGPWLDAAGVDVLALQEVRAEREDLLALLGDEWVVANDTATAKGRAGVAIATRVSHQAVRTTLGPESIDTAGRWVEVDITTASGTPLTIVSAYVHSGEVGTPKQDAKYEFLDLMDMRMKEFGKSGGKAVGVLYGGLGSE
;
A
#
# COMPACT_ATOMS: atom_id res chain seq x y z
N MET A 1 1.43 0.59 22.00
CA MET A 1 2.50 0.62 20.98
C MET A 1 1.83 0.42 19.63
N LEU A 2 2.08 1.28 18.65
CA LEU A 2 1.51 1.13 17.31
C LEU A 2 2.12 -0.10 16.61
N ARG A 3 1.29 -0.98 16.06
CA ARG A 3 1.69 -2.19 15.32
C ARG A 3 1.27 -2.08 13.86
N ILE A 4 2.25 -2.17 12.97
CA ILE A 4 2.05 -2.07 11.53
C ILE A 4 2.46 -3.41 10.90
N ALA A 5 1.61 -3.97 10.04
CA ALA A 5 1.92 -5.13 9.23
C ALA A 5 1.91 -4.78 7.73
N SER A 6 2.83 -5.39 6.98
CA SER A 6 2.84 -5.38 5.52
C SER A 6 2.69 -6.78 4.99
N VAL A 7 1.80 -6.96 4.02
CA VAL A 7 1.59 -8.26 3.39
C VAL A 7 1.37 -8.08 1.90
N ASN A 8 2.24 -8.65 1.07
CA ASN A 8 1.87 -8.95 -0.31
C ASN A 8 0.97 -10.19 -0.28
N VAL A 9 -0.31 -9.99 -0.62
CA VAL A 9 -1.36 -11.01 -0.44
C VAL A 9 -1.57 -11.88 -1.67
N ASN A 10 -1.00 -11.53 -2.83
CA ASN A 10 -1.23 -12.20 -4.12
C ASN A 10 -2.73 -12.56 -4.32
N GLY A 11 -3.58 -11.56 -4.12
CA GLY A 11 -5.04 -11.67 -4.10
C GLY A 11 -5.61 -11.79 -2.69
N VAL A 12 -6.21 -10.70 -2.19
CA VAL A 12 -6.73 -10.60 -0.81
C VAL A 12 -7.79 -11.66 -0.49
N ARG A 13 -8.72 -11.93 -1.42
CA ARG A 13 -9.72 -12.98 -1.25
C ARG A 13 -9.10 -14.37 -1.06
N ALA A 14 -8.01 -14.67 -1.77
CA ALA A 14 -7.33 -15.95 -1.66
C ALA A 14 -6.55 -16.04 -0.33
N ALA A 15 -5.91 -14.95 0.10
CA ALA A 15 -5.24 -14.88 1.39
C ALA A 15 -6.21 -15.10 2.57
N PHE A 16 -7.41 -14.48 2.55
CA PHE A 16 -8.44 -14.68 3.57
C PHE A 16 -8.93 -16.13 3.62
N ARG A 17 -9.15 -16.77 2.46
CA ARG A 17 -9.48 -18.22 2.41
C ARG A 17 -8.38 -19.12 2.99
N LYS A 18 -7.13 -18.66 3.00
CA LYS A 18 -5.96 -19.38 3.53
C LYS A 18 -5.62 -19.04 4.98
N GLY A 19 -6.49 -18.32 5.69
CA GLY A 19 -6.33 -18.06 7.13
C GLY A 19 -5.78 -16.68 7.50
N MET A 20 -5.76 -15.71 6.57
CA MET A 20 -5.34 -14.34 6.88
C MET A 20 -6.22 -13.66 7.93
N GLY A 21 -7.55 -13.91 7.94
CA GLY A 21 -8.46 -13.34 8.95
C GLY A 21 -8.10 -13.74 10.39
N PRO A 22 -8.07 -15.04 10.73
CA PRO A 22 -7.64 -15.50 12.04
C PRO A 22 -6.23 -15.04 12.45
N TRP A 23 -5.31 -14.95 11.48
CA TRP A 23 -3.98 -14.38 11.73
C TRP A 23 -4.06 -12.89 12.11
N LEU A 24 -4.87 -12.11 11.38
CA LEU A 24 -5.04 -10.68 11.61
C LEU A 24 -5.61 -10.40 13.00
N ASP A 25 -6.60 -11.19 13.43
CA ASP A 25 -7.22 -11.10 14.76
C ASP A 25 -6.19 -11.37 15.87
N ALA A 26 -5.33 -12.38 15.68
CA ALA A 26 -4.32 -12.75 16.66
C ALA A 26 -3.10 -11.80 16.68
N ALA A 27 -2.76 -11.20 15.54
CA ALA A 27 -1.58 -10.34 15.41
C ALA A 27 -1.73 -9.01 16.16
N GLY A 28 -2.97 -8.54 16.37
CA GLY A 28 -3.26 -7.29 17.07
C GLY A 28 -2.64 -6.08 16.36
N VAL A 29 -2.80 -6.01 15.04
CA VAL A 29 -2.24 -4.92 14.22
C VAL A 29 -3.20 -3.74 14.15
N ASP A 30 -2.63 -2.53 14.18
CA ASP A 30 -3.36 -1.26 14.12
C ASP A 30 -3.43 -0.71 12.68
N VAL A 31 -2.44 -1.10 11.87
CA VAL A 31 -2.27 -0.68 10.47
C VAL A 31 -1.87 -1.90 9.65
N LEU A 32 -2.58 -2.12 8.55
CA LEU A 32 -2.34 -3.19 7.59
C LEU A 32 -2.11 -2.60 6.20
N ALA A 33 -0.88 -2.70 5.69
CA ALA A 33 -0.54 -2.34 4.32
C ALA A 33 -0.51 -3.59 3.44
N LEU A 34 -1.26 -3.57 2.35
CA LEU A 34 -1.44 -4.69 1.44
C LEU A 34 -0.91 -4.37 0.05
N GLN A 35 -0.24 -5.35 -0.56
CA GLN A 35 0.20 -5.32 -1.96
C GLN A 35 -0.37 -6.51 -2.73
N GLU A 36 -0.51 -6.36 -4.05
CA GLU A 36 -1.19 -7.33 -4.92
C GLU A 36 -2.60 -7.70 -4.42
N VAL A 37 -3.37 -6.69 -4.05
CA VAL A 37 -4.73 -6.87 -3.51
C VAL A 37 -5.64 -7.59 -4.51
N ARG A 38 -5.54 -7.24 -5.80
CA ARG A 38 -6.31 -7.83 -6.93
C ARG A 38 -7.82 -7.83 -6.69
N ALA A 39 -8.34 -6.82 -6.00
CA ALA A 39 -9.73 -6.68 -5.59
C ALA A 39 -10.11 -5.20 -5.45
N GLU A 40 -11.42 -4.94 -5.42
CA GLU A 40 -11.98 -3.59 -5.27
C GLU A 40 -12.12 -3.21 -3.79
N ARG A 41 -12.51 -1.96 -3.51
CA ARG A 41 -12.70 -1.45 -2.15
C ARG A 41 -13.75 -2.25 -1.38
N GLU A 42 -14.83 -2.61 -2.05
CA GLU A 42 -15.97 -3.32 -1.46
C GLU A 42 -15.58 -4.72 -0.99
N ASP A 43 -14.69 -5.39 -1.73
CA ASP A 43 -14.14 -6.69 -1.33
C ASP A 43 -13.32 -6.56 -0.04
N LEU A 44 -12.50 -5.51 0.09
CA LEU A 44 -11.69 -5.26 1.28
C LEU A 44 -12.58 -5.00 2.51
N LEU A 45 -13.60 -4.16 2.36
CA LEU A 45 -14.54 -3.86 3.45
C LEU A 45 -15.31 -5.11 3.89
N ALA A 46 -15.76 -5.93 2.94
CA ALA A 46 -16.47 -7.18 3.25
C ALA A 46 -15.58 -8.21 3.97
N LEU A 47 -14.27 -8.22 3.71
CA LEU A 47 -13.32 -9.14 4.36
C LEU A 47 -12.82 -8.64 5.71
N LEU A 48 -12.60 -7.34 5.84
CA LEU A 48 -11.98 -6.74 7.03
C LEU A 48 -13.01 -6.40 8.11
N GLY A 49 -14.22 -5.98 7.74
CA GLY A 49 -15.23 -5.48 8.68
C GLY A 49 -15.19 -3.96 8.87
N ASP A 50 -16.23 -3.44 9.55
CA ASP A 50 -16.51 -2.00 9.70
C ASP A 50 -15.52 -1.28 10.62
N GLU A 51 -14.76 -2.03 11.42
CA GLU A 51 -13.79 -1.43 12.34
C GLU A 51 -12.48 -1.01 11.66
N TRP A 52 -12.35 -1.29 10.36
CA TRP A 52 -11.22 -0.88 9.53
C TRP A 52 -11.61 0.28 8.61
N VAL A 53 -10.78 1.32 8.61
CA VAL A 53 -10.85 2.40 7.64
C VAL A 53 -9.92 2.05 6.49
N VAL A 54 -10.46 1.90 5.28
CA VAL A 54 -9.70 1.44 4.11
C VAL A 54 -9.41 2.59 3.15
N ALA A 55 -8.19 2.61 2.61
CA ALA A 55 -7.78 3.36 1.43
C ALA A 55 -7.18 2.35 0.44
N ASN A 56 -7.56 2.42 -0.82
CA ASN A 56 -7.10 1.50 -1.83
C ASN A 56 -6.84 2.23 -3.14
N ASP A 57 -5.89 1.70 -3.89
CA ASP A 57 -5.68 2.07 -5.28
C ASP A 57 -5.69 0.79 -6.11
N THR A 58 -6.49 0.79 -7.16
CA THR A 58 -6.69 -0.36 -8.04
C THR A 58 -5.86 -0.20 -9.29
N ALA A 59 -5.29 -1.29 -9.79
CA ALA A 59 -4.53 -1.25 -11.02
C ALA A 59 -5.42 -0.94 -12.23
N THR A 60 -4.87 -0.23 -13.22
CA THR A 60 -5.52 0.03 -14.52
C THR A 60 -6.05 -1.26 -15.14
N ALA A 61 -5.25 -2.33 -15.08
CA ALA A 61 -5.67 -3.67 -15.49
C ALA A 61 -6.33 -4.41 -14.31
N LYS A 62 -7.64 -4.63 -14.40
CA LYS A 62 -8.43 -5.35 -13.38
C LYS A 62 -7.80 -6.70 -13.02
N GLY A 63 -7.70 -6.97 -11.73
CA GLY A 63 -7.27 -8.27 -11.18
C GLY A 63 -5.76 -8.55 -11.22
N ARG A 64 -4.91 -7.61 -11.65
CA ARG A 64 -3.45 -7.83 -11.76
C ARG A 64 -2.67 -7.36 -10.54
N ALA A 65 -2.83 -6.09 -10.16
CA ALA A 65 -2.13 -5.50 -9.01
C ALA A 65 -3.14 -4.88 -8.02
N GLY A 66 -2.79 -3.75 -7.41
CA GLY A 66 -3.59 -3.08 -6.39
C GLY A 66 -2.88 -3.04 -5.05
N VAL A 67 -2.96 -1.90 -4.40
CA VAL A 67 -2.44 -1.67 -3.06
C VAL A 67 -3.55 -1.14 -2.16
N ALA A 68 -3.45 -1.44 -0.87
CA ALA A 68 -4.37 -0.89 0.11
C ALA A 68 -3.68 -0.61 1.44
N ILE A 69 -4.26 0.30 2.21
CA ILE A 69 -3.96 0.50 3.62
C ILE A 69 -5.29 0.42 4.38
N ALA A 70 -5.31 -0.37 5.44
CA ALA A 70 -6.40 -0.41 6.40
C ALA A 70 -5.88 0.01 7.77
N THR A 71 -6.60 0.91 8.45
CA THR A 71 -6.23 1.41 9.78
C THR A 71 -7.40 1.32 10.76
N ARG A 72 -7.11 1.19 12.05
CA ARG A 72 -8.12 1.28 13.13
C ARG A 72 -8.58 2.72 13.42
N VAL A 73 -7.91 3.72 12.84
CA VAL A 73 -8.20 5.15 13.00
C VAL A 73 -8.54 5.78 11.65
N SER A 74 -9.23 6.92 11.64
CA SER A 74 -9.58 7.61 10.39
C SER A 74 -8.37 8.17 9.65
N HIS A 75 -8.44 8.15 8.32
CA HIS A 75 -7.49 8.85 7.45
C HIS A 75 -7.77 10.36 7.45
N GLN A 76 -6.74 11.16 7.67
CA GLN A 76 -6.78 12.61 7.55
C GLN A 76 -6.63 13.06 6.10
N ALA A 77 -5.85 12.31 5.33
CA ALA A 77 -5.71 12.49 3.90
C ALA A 77 -5.36 11.15 3.25
N VAL A 78 -5.76 10.99 1.99
CA VAL A 78 -5.46 9.82 1.15
C VAL A 78 -4.94 10.31 -0.19
N ARG A 79 -3.84 9.73 -0.67
CA ARG A 79 -3.24 10.05 -1.98
C ARG A 79 -2.87 8.76 -2.69
N THR A 80 -3.25 8.63 -3.96
CA THR A 80 -2.95 7.45 -4.78
C THR A 80 -2.06 7.77 -5.98
N THR A 81 -2.00 9.04 -6.39
CA THR A 81 -1.14 9.48 -7.49
C THR A 81 0.31 9.64 -7.03
N LEU A 82 1.23 9.02 -7.77
CA LEU A 82 2.68 9.23 -7.63
C LEU A 82 3.24 9.74 -8.97
N GLY A 83 3.78 10.95 -8.98
CA GLY A 83 4.38 11.55 -10.17
C GLY A 83 3.36 12.09 -11.20
N PRO A 84 3.81 12.36 -12.44
CA PRO A 84 2.97 12.92 -13.51
C PRO A 84 2.02 11.86 -14.10
N GLU A 85 0.90 12.31 -14.67
CA GLU A 85 -0.12 11.45 -15.31
C GLU A 85 0.42 10.59 -16.47
N SER A 86 1.57 10.97 -17.06
CA SER A 86 2.22 10.21 -18.12
C SER A 86 2.82 8.88 -17.67
N ILE A 87 2.95 8.65 -16.35
CA ILE A 87 3.49 7.42 -15.78
C ILE A 87 2.36 6.67 -15.06
N ASP A 88 2.06 5.44 -15.50
CA ASP A 88 1.03 4.62 -14.86
C ASP A 88 1.52 4.10 -13.50
N THR A 89 1.01 4.71 -12.43
CA THR A 89 1.25 4.30 -11.04
C THR A 89 0.03 3.66 -10.39
N ALA A 90 -1.06 3.46 -11.14
CA ALA A 90 -2.30 2.95 -10.61
C ALA A 90 -2.14 1.53 -10.05
N GLY A 91 -2.68 1.30 -8.86
CA GLY A 91 -2.58 0.06 -8.11
C GLY A 91 -1.19 -0.23 -7.59
N ARG A 92 -0.31 0.76 -7.53
CA ARG A 92 1.09 0.62 -7.07
C ARG A 92 1.47 1.56 -5.95
N TRP A 93 0.64 2.56 -5.66
CA TRP A 93 0.92 3.54 -4.62
C TRP A 93 -0.36 3.96 -3.90
N VAL A 94 -0.34 3.92 -2.57
CA VAL A 94 -1.33 4.59 -1.74
C VAL A 94 -0.65 5.10 -0.48
N GLU A 95 -0.94 6.36 -0.15
CA GLU A 95 -0.52 7.01 1.07
C GLU A 95 -1.73 7.38 1.90
N VAL A 96 -1.61 7.23 3.22
CA VAL A 96 -2.57 7.78 4.16
C VAL A 96 -1.85 8.56 5.26
N ASP A 97 -2.43 9.69 5.62
CA ASP A 97 -2.06 10.41 6.84
C ASP A 97 -2.99 9.99 7.97
N ILE A 98 -2.42 9.66 9.12
CA ILE A 98 -3.16 9.37 10.34
C ILE A 98 -2.57 10.16 11.51
N THR A 99 -3.37 10.33 12.55
CA THR A 99 -2.87 10.68 13.88
C THR A 99 -2.94 9.44 14.75
N THR A 100 -1.80 9.02 15.31
CA THR A 100 -1.76 7.86 16.21
C THR A 100 -2.53 8.16 17.50
N ALA A 101 -2.86 7.10 18.25
CA ALA A 101 -3.50 7.26 19.57
C ALA A 101 -2.70 8.14 20.55
N SER A 102 -1.40 8.33 20.34
CA SER A 102 -0.56 9.22 21.16
C SER A 102 -0.57 10.68 20.67
N GLY A 103 -1.41 11.03 19.70
CA GLY A 103 -1.43 12.36 19.08
C GLY A 103 -0.28 12.63 18.10
N THR A 104 0.47 11.61 17.69
CA THR A 104 1.60 11.80 16.76
C THR A 104 1.11 11.70 15.31
N PRO A 105 1.38 12.68 14.44
CA PRO A 105 1.09 12.54 13.01
C PRO A 105 2.03 11.52 12.36
N LEU A 106 1.49 10.67 11.49
CA LEU A 106 2.21 9.63 10.78
C LEU A 106 1.65 9.47 9.37
N THR A 107 2.52 9.44 8.37
CA THR A 107 2.19 9.06 6.99
C THR A 107 2.63 7.63 6.75
N ILE A 108 1.73 6.81 6.19
CA ILE A 108 1.94 5.40 5.86
C ILE A 108 1.79 5.22 4.35
N VAL A 109 2.63 4.38 3.75
CA VAL A 109 2.63 4.08 2.32
C VAL A 109 2.59 2.57 2.06
N SER A 110 1.66 2.13 1.22
CA SER A 110 1.72 0.80 0.60
C SER A 110 2.17 0.97 -0.85
N ALA A 111 3.28 0.32 -1.21
CA ALA A 111 3.88 0.44 -2.53
C ALA A 111 4.14 -0.93 -3.16
N TYR A 112 3.82 -1.06 -4.44
CA TYR A 112 4.05 -2.27 -5.24
C TYR A 112 4.79 -1.94 -6.54
N VAL A 113 6.11 -2.07 -6.50
CA VAL A 113 6.99 -1.77 -7.64
C VAL A 113 6.85 -2.84 -8.71
N HIS A 114 6.98 -2.45 -9.98
CA HIS A 114 7.05 -3.36 -11.11
C HIS A 114 8.11 -4.47 -10.90
N SER A 115 7.78 -5.70 -11.31
CA SER A 115 8.81 -6.66 -11.65
C SER A 115 9.56 -6.13 -12.87
N GLY A 116 10.89 -6.08 -12.77
CA GLY A 116 11.76 -5.60 -13.84
C GLY A 116 12.38 -6.78 -14.58
N GLU A 117 12.61 -6.62 -15.87
CA GLU A 117 13.32 -7.60 -16.70
C GLU A 117 14.35 -6.85 -17.54
N VAL A 118 15.63 -7.12 -17.30
CA VAL A 118 16.76 -6.36 -17.87
C VAL A 118 16.65 -6.31 -19.39
N GLY A 119 16.80 -5.09 -19.95
CA GLY A 119 16.72 -4.86 -21.40
C GLY A 119 15.30 -4.80 -21.96
N THR A 120 14.27 -4.74 -21.11
CA THR A 120 12.87 -4.59 -21.53
C THR A 120 12.26 -3.28 -21.03
N PRO A 121 11.17 -2.79 -21.67
CA PRO A 121 10.41 -1.62 -21.17
C PRO A 121 9.90 -1.76 -19.73
N LYS A 122 9.76 -2.99 -19.20
CA LYS A 122 9.38 -3.21 -17.80
C LYS A 122 10.47 -2.75 -16.84
N GLN A 123 11.74 -2.88 -17.22
CA GLN A 123 12.84 -2.40 -16.42
C GLN A 123 12.91 -0.87 -16.42
N ASP A 124 12.61 -0.23 -17.54
CA ASP A 124 12.53 1.22 -17.64
C ASP A 124 11.38 1.77 -16.77
N ALA A 125 10.18 1.18 -16.87
CA ALA A 125 9.05 1.53 -16.01
C ALA A 125 9.31 1.28 -14.52
N LYS A 126 10.12 0.26 -14.17
CA LYS A 126 10.58 0.03 -12.80
C LYS A 126 11.49 1.16 -12.33
N TYR A 127 12.46 1.58 -13.14
CA TYR A 127 13.36 2.68 -12.78
C TYR A 127 12.63 4.02 -12.67
N GLU A 128 11.74 4.35 -13.62
CA GLU A 128 10.91 5.54 -13.56
C GLU A 128 10.08 5.57 -12.26
N PHE A 129 9.44 4.46 -11.90
CA PHE A 129 8.70 4.38 -10.64
C PHE A 129 9.60 4.58 -9.41
N LEU A 130 10.80 3.98 -9.40
CA LEU A 130 11.76 4.14 -8.30
C LEU A 130 12.26 5.59 -8.16
N ASP A 131 12.45 6.30 -9.27
CA ASP A 131 12.82 7.72 -9.25
C ASP A 131 11.69 8.59 -8.68
N LEU A 132 10.44 8.31 -9.06
CA LEU A 132 9.27 8.97 -8.48
C LEU A 132 9.15 8.73 -6.96
N MET A 133 9.37 7.48 -6.53
CA MET A 133 9.40 7.14 -5.11
C MET A 133 10.49 7.91 -4.38
N ASP A 134 11.72 7.94 -4.89
CA ASP A 134 12.83 8.66 -4.26
C ASP A 134 12.54 10.16 -4.11
N MET A 135 11.96 10.79 -5.15
CA MET A 135 11.50 12.17 -5.07
C MET A 135 10.47 12.37 -3.96
N ARG A 136 9.46 11.48 -3.88
CA ARG A 136 8.43 11.56 -2.84
C ARG A 136 8.99 11.34 -1.43
N MET A 137 9.92 10.42 -1.26
CA MET A 137 10.59 10.18 0.03
C MET A 137 11.42 11.40 0.49
N LYS A 138 12.06 12.11 -0.44
CA LYS A 138 12.78 13.36 -0.13
C LYS A 138 11.84 14.48 0.32
N GLU A 139 10.62 14.54 -0.21
CA GLU A 139 9.60 15.49 0.27
C GLU A 139 9.19 15.20 1.71
N PHE A 140 8.99 13.92 2.06
CA PHE A 140 8.72 13.54 3.45
C PHE A 140 9.84 13.97 4.39
N GLY A 141 11.10 13.75 4.02
CA GLY A 141 12.26 14.15 4.81
C GLY A 141 12.34 15.67 5.07
N LYS A 142 11.85 16.51 4.14
CA LYS A 142 11.83 17.98 4.28
C LYS A 142 10.71 18.48 5.19
N SER A 143 9.59 17.76 5.26
CA SER A 143 8.39 18.19 5.99
C SER A 143 8.54 18.11 7.53
N GLY A 144 9.65 17.58 8.04
CA GLY A 144 9.82 17.29 9.47
C GLY A 144 8.82 16.24 10.00
N GLY A 145 8.01 15.66 9.12
CA GLY A 145 7.04 14.64 9.43
C GLY A 145 7.75 13.37 9.88
N LYS A 146 7.22 12.75 10.94
CA LYS A 146 7.57 11.38 11.31
C LYS A 146 6.93 10.44 10.29
N ALA A 147 7.44 10.44 9.07
CA ALA A 147 6.98 9.62 7.97
C ALA A 147 7.80 8.32 7.95
N VAL A 148 7.19 7.19 8.32
CA VAL A 148 7.82 5.87 8.14
C VAL A 148 6.77 4.81 7.83
N GLY A 149 6.96 4.18 6.68
CA GLY A 149 6.39 2.90 6.31
C GLY A 149 6.18 2.82 4.82
N VAL A 150 7.26 2.65 4.03
CA VAL A 150 7.15 2.11 2.66
C VAL A 150 7.17 0.61 2.83
N LEU A 151 6.00 0.01 2.68
CA LEU A 151 5.79 -1.39 2.92
C LEU A 151 5.75 -2.09 1.57
N TYR A 152 6.90 -2.70 1.27
CA TYR A 152 7.28 -3.17 -0.05
C TYR A 152 7.10 -4.68 -0.18
N GLY A 153 6.43 -5.12 -1.24
CA GLY A 153 6.34 -6.54 -1.61
C GLY A 153 6.80 -6.77 -3.04
N GLY A 154 7.90 -7.52 -3.24
CA GLY A 154 8.29 -8.13 -4.53
C GLY A 154 9.48 -7.50 -5.28
N LEU A 155 10.72 -7.79 -4.86
CA LEU A 155 11.97 -7.40 -5.57
C LEU A 155 12.41 -8.40 -6.65
N GLY A 156 11.69 -9.52 -6.81
CA GLY A 156 12.12 -10.67 -7.60
C GLY A 156 11.05 -11.14 -8.59
N SER A 157 11.53 -11.63 -9.73
CA SER A 157 10.83 -12.13 -10.93
C SER A 157 9.53 -12.90 -10.67
N GLU A 158 8.44 -12.43 -11.29
CA GLU A 158 7.46 -13.34 -11.92
C GLU A 158 8.06 -13.89 -13.23
#